data_AF-A0A2V6ZEV0-F1
#
_entry.id   AF-A0A2V6ZEV0-F1
#
_cell.length_a   1.000
_cell.length_b   1.000
_cell.length_c   1.000
_cell.angle_alpha   90.00
_cell.angle_beta   90.00
_cell.angle_gamma   90.00
#
_symmetry.space_group_name_H-M   'P 1'
#
loop_
_entity.id
_entity.type
_entity.pdbx_description
1 polymer ?
#
loop_
_entity_poly.entity_id
_entity_poly.type
_entity_poly.pdbx_seq_one_letter_code
_entity_poly.pdbx_strand_id
1 'polypeptide(L)'
;MRLLSWMPPSAATFIYSVCLKPKPVRAVAQWMVKRFIPSQLTVDGIELVMNQDDAVVCGALTLGCYESVPRRIFRCLLKPGMTVVDVGANIGLYTAIAAGSVGPAGRVIAVEPEGRNCRLIHQTLELNRFKNVEVVQAAVSDRTGPGQLFLNEENKADHRIFDRGSSRAVVPVDFYRLDDLLAELAVNRMDVVKMDIQGAEALALQGMRRTLTENAEIRLMIEYWPWGIAQAGGDPRSVLRSIRAMGFRIFEIDDHAAHGRPESDDDRMAGRSLERQHMNLLLQRSRDIPAGA
;
A
#
# COMPACT_ATOMS: atom_id res chain seq x y z
N MET A 1 -14.62 15.49 20.71
CA MET A 1 -14.60 16.93 20.32
C MET A 1 -14.23 17.04 18.85
N ARG A 2 -15.20 17.43 18.00
CA ARG A 2 -15.18 17.41 16.53
C ARG A 2 -14.67 18.73 15.90
N LEU A 3 -13.50 19.24 16.33
CA LEU A 3 -13.03 20.55 15.85
C LEU A 3 -12.27 20.49 14.50
N LEU A 4 -11.68 19.35 14.14
CA LEU A 4 -10.86 19.21 12.92
C LEU A 4 -11.60 18.56 11.74
N SER A 5 -12.71 17.86 11.98
CA SER A 5 -13.53 17.23 10.93
C SER A 5 -14.32 18.23 10.07
N TRP A 6 -14.24 19.53 10.39
CA TRP A 6 -14.88 20.63 9.67
C TRP A 6 -13.89 21.45 8.83
N MET A 7 -12.62 21.05 8.74
CA MET A 7 -11.66 21.78 7.93
C MET A 7 -11.95 21.57 6.44
N PRO A 8 -12.10 22.65 5.65
CA PRO A 8 -12.29 22.52 4.21
C PRO A 8 -11.07 21.85 3.58
N PRO A 9 -11.22 21.10 2.46
CA PRO A 9 -10.13 20.39 1.78
C PRO A 9 -8.90 21.26 1.48
N SER A 10 -9.13 22.56 1.24
CA SER A 10 -8.09 23.56 1.04
C SER A 10 -7.16 23.75 2.26
N ALA A 11 -7.66 23.58 3.48
CA ALA A 11 -6.89 23.77 4.70
C ALA A 11 -6.05 22.53 5.07
N ALA A 12 -6.58 21.32 4.84
CA ALA A 12 -5.78 20.08 4.92
C ALA A 12 -4.66 20.09 3.88
N THR A 13 -4.97 20.52 2.65
CA THR A 13 -3.99 20.69 1.57
C THR A 13 -2.94 21.75 1.94
N PHE A 14 -3.33 22.85 2.58
CA PHE A 14 -2.41 23.89 3.07
C PHE A 14 -1.45 23.38 4.15
N ILE A 15 -1.93 22.59 5.11
CA ILE A 15 -1.07 21.99 6.15
C ILE A 15 -0.01 21.08 5.52
N TYR A 16 -0.39 20.20 4.59
CA TYR A 16 0.51 19.27 3.92
C TYR A 16 1.43 19.91 2.87
N SER A 17 0.98 20.94 2.17
CA SER A 17 1.73 21.58 1.09
C SER A 17 2.57 22.80 1.52
N VAL A 18 2.26 23.44 2.67
CA VAL A 18 2.92 24.68 3.12
C VAL A 18 3.55 24.52 4.51
N CYS A 19 2.79 24.06 5.51
CA CYS A 19 3.30 23.97 6.89
C CYS A 19 4.29 22.81 7.11
N LEU A 20 4.12 21.69 6.41
CA LEU A 20 4.99 20.51 6.52
C LEU A 20 6.28 20.59 5.67
N LYS A 21 6.60 21.73 5.02
CA LYS A 21 7.79 21.90 4.17
C LYS A 21 9.09 22.27 4.92
N PRO A 22 9.13 23.25 5.83
CA PRO A 22 10.35 23.63 6.56
C PRO A 22 10.57 22.75 7.80
N LYS A 23 11.79 22.23 8.04
CA LYS A 23 12.10 21.30 9.17
C LYS A 23 11.54 21.71 10.56
N PRO A 24 11.69 22.96 11.04
CA PRO A 24 11.16 23.33 12.37
C PRO A 24 9.63 23.41 12.38
N VAL A 25 9.00 23.91 11.31
CA VAL A 25 7.55 24.01 11.19
C VAL A 25 6.92 22.62 11.01
N ARG A 26 7.60 21.72 10.30
CA ARG A 26 7.20 20.32 10.09
C ARG A 26 7.13 19.57 11.42
N ALA A 27 8.15 19.72 12.27
CA ALA A 27 8.17 19.08 13.58
C ALA A 27 7.02 19.56 14.48
N VAL A 28 6.76 20.88 14.50
CA VAL A 28 5.64 21.45 15.26
C VAL A 28 4.29 21.02 14.69
N ALA A 29 4.13 21.03 13.37
CA ALA A 29 2.91 20.58 12.69
C ALA A 29 2.63 19.09 12.95
N GLN A 30 3.65 18.22 12.82
CA GLN A 30 3.53 16.80 13.15
C GLN A 30 3.17 16.60 14.63
N TRP A 31 3.82 17.34 15.54
CA TRP A 31 3.50 17.30 16.97
C TRP A 31 2.05 17.70 17.26
N MET A 32 1.56 18.77 16.61
CA MET A 32 0.17 19.20 16.76
C MET A 32 -0.80 18.15 16.21
N VAL A 33 -0.56 17.61 15.01
CA VAL A 33 -1.42 16.60 14.39
C VAL A 33 -1.55 15.37 15.28
N LYS A 34 -0.44 14.83 15.80
CA LYS A 34 -0.42 13.65 16.69
C LYS A 34 -1.33 13.80 17.91
N ARG A 35 -1.48 15.02 18.43
CA ARG A 35 -2.32 15.31 19.61
C ARG A 35 -3.83 15.15 19.34
N PHE A 36 -4.22 15.05 18.08
CA PHE A 36 -5.61 14.88 17.66
C PHE A 36 -5.87 13.54 16.98
N ILE A 37 -4.86 12.70 16.77
CA ILE A 37 -5.05 11.36 16.20
C ILE A 37 -5.82 10.52 17.23
N PRO A 38 -7.05 10.09 16.92
CA PRO A 38 -7.81 9.23 17.82
C PRO A 38 -7.15 7.85 17.87
N SER A 39 -7.42 7.05 18.91
CA SER A 39 -6.95 5.66 18.98
C SER A 39 -7.69 4.73 18.00
N GLN A 40 -8.89 5.13 17.58
CA GLN A 40 -9.73 4.42 16.62
C GLN A 40 -10.40 5.42 15.67
N LEU A 41 -10.60 5.04 14.42
CA LEU A 41 -11.25 5.87 13.42
C LEU A 41 -12.11 5.01 12.48
N THR A 42 -13.37 5.39 12.28
CA THR A 42 -14.22 4.78 11.26
C THR A 42 -13.86 5.32 9.88
N VAL A 43 -13.43 4.46 8.96
CA VAL A 43 -13.13 4.80 7.56
C VAL A 43 -13.91 3.86 6.66
N ASP A 44 -14.73 4.42 5.75
CA ASP A 44 -15.55 3.63 4.81
C ASP A 44 -16.42 2.54 5.49
N GLY A 45 -16.87 2.80 6.73
CA GLY A 45 -17.68 1.88 7.54
C GLY A 45 -16.90 0.83 8.33
N ILE A 46 -15.56 0.94 8.37
CA ILE A 46 -14.66 0.02 9.06
C ILE A 46 -14.02 0.73 10.24
N GLU A 47 -14.03 0.08 11.40
CA GLU A 47 -13.37 0.60 12.60
C GLU A 47 -11.86 0.28 12.58
N LEU A 48 -11.02 1.26 12.28
CA LEU A 48 -9.57 1.10 12.20
C LEU A 48 -8.90 1.46 13.52
N VAL A 49 -7.96 0.63 13.98
CA VAL A 49 -7.07 1.00 15.10
C VAL A 49 -5.92 1.84 14.57
N MET A 50 -5.71 3.00 15.19
CA MET A 50 -4.81 4.02 14.69
C MET A 50 -3.50 4.05 15.48
N ASN A 51 -2.40 4.28 14.77
CA ASN A 51 -1.11 4.60 15.40
C ASN A 51 -1.04 6.09 15.73
N GLN A 52 -1.19 6.45 17.00
CA GLN A 52 -1.20 7.85 17.45
C GLN A 52 0.17 8.54 17.30
N ASP A 53 1.25 7.77 17.09
CA ASP A 53 2.59 8.30 16.83
C ASP A 53 2.90 8.48 15.35
N ASP A 54 1.95 8.17 14.47
CA ASP A 54 2.09 8.32 13.02
C ASP A 54 1.37 9.58 12.51
N ALA A 55 2.13 10.66 12.37
CA ALA A 55 1.58 11.92 11.86
C ALA A 55 1.27 11.90 10.35
N VAL A 56 1.72 10.88 9.62
CA VAL A 56 1.65 10.84 8.16
C VAL A 56 0.40 10.12 7.71
N VAL A 57 0.31 8.79 7.92
CA VAL A 57 -0.85 8.02 7.45
C VAL A 57 -2.03 8.26 8.40
N CYS A 58 -1.83 8.03 9.70
CA CYS A 58 -2.89 8.23 10.68
C CYS A 58 -3.34 9.70 10.79
N GLY A 59 -2.41 10.65 10.62
CA GLY A 59 -2.74 12.08 10.51
C GLY A 59 -3.60 12.40 9.29
N ALA A 60 -3.23 11.92 8.09
CA ALA A 60 -4.01 12.12 6.87
C ALA A 60 -5.39 11.44 6.91
N LEU A 61 -5.48 10.26 7.52
CA LEU A 61 -6.74 9.56 7.75
C LEU A 61 -7.66 10.35 8.69
N THR A 62 -7.12 10.88 9.79
CA THR A 62 -7.88 11.72 10.74
C THR A 62 -8.47 12.96 10.05
N LEU A 63 -7.78 13.49 9.05
CA LEU A 63 -8.23 14.63 8.23
C LEU A 63 -9.08 14.24 7.02
N GLY A 64 -9.33 12.94 6.80
CA GLY A 64 -10.15 12.43 5.70
C GLY A 64 -9.53 12.58 4.31
N CYS A 65 -8.22 12.84 4.22
CA CYS A 65 -7.54 13.15 2.95
C CYS A 65 -6.54 12.08 2.50
N TYR A 66 -6.31 11.03 3.29
CA TYR A 66 -5.46 9.92 2.85
C TYR A 66 -6.12 9.23 1.65
N GLU A 67 -5.38 8.96 0.57
CA GLU A 67 -5.69 8.07 -0.57
C GLU A 67 -7.18 7.83 -0.94
N SER A 68 -7.98 8.89 -1.08
CA SER A 68 -9.43 8.73 -1.29
C SER A 68 -9.79 8.05 -2.62
N VAL A 69 -9.14 8.45 -3.73
CA VAL A 69 -9.39 7.85 -5.05
C VAL A 69 -8.80 6.44 -5.20
N PRO A 70 -7.53 6.19 -4.82
CA PRO A 70 -6.97 4.84 -4.78
C PRO A 70 -7.84 3.86 -3.98
N ARG A 71 -8.29 4.22 -2.77
CA ARG A 71 -9.20 3.39 -1.96
C ARG A 71 -10.52 3.10 -2.66
N ARG A 72 -11.13 4.11 -3.27
CA ARG A 72 -12.39 3.94 -3.99
C ARG A 72 -12.24 2.93 -5.12
N ILE A 73 -11.19 3.07 -5.94
CA ILE A 73 -10.91 2.14 -7.04
C ILE A 73 -10.65 0.74 -6.49
N PHE A 74 -9.82 0.61 -5.45
CA PHE A 74 -9.56 -0.68 -4.81
C PHE A 74 -10.85 -1.37 -4.41
N ARG A 75 -11.76 -0.67 -3.72
CA ARG A 75 -13.07 -1.23 -3.32
C ARG A 75 -13.91 -1.69 -4.52
N CYS A 76 -13.88 -0.97 -5.64
CA CYS A 76 -14.58 -1.35 -6.87
C CYS A 76 -14.01 -2.63 -7.53
N LEU A 77 -12.76 -3.01 -7.24
CA LEU A 77 -12.17 -4.26 -7.73
C LEU A 77 -12.68 -5.50 -6.96
N LEU A 78 -13.18 -5.29 -5.74
CA LEU A 78 -13.47 -6.35 -4.79
C LEU A 78 -14.90 -6.85 -4.94
N LYS A 79 -15.07 -8.17 -4.85
CA LYS A 79 -16.37 -8.85 -4.85
C LYS A 79 -16.41 -9.91 -3.75
N PRO A 80 -17.62 -10.25 -3.25
CA PRO A 80 -17.78 -11.34 -2.30
C PRO A 80 -17.14 -12.65 -2.80
N GLY A 81 -16.44 -13.36 -1.92
CA GLY A 81 -15.77 -14.64 -2.22
C GLY A 81 -14.39 -14.52 -2.86
N MET A 82 -13.90 -13.32 -3.18
CA MET A 82 -12.57 -13.15 -3.76
C MET A 82 -11.44 -13.45 -2.77
N THR A 83 -10.28 -13.85 -3.32
CA THR A 83 -9.02 -13.92 -2.58
C THR A 83 -8.17 -12.69 -2.87
N VAL A 84 -7.77 -11.97 -1.83
CA VAL A 84 -7.03 -10.71 -1.91
C VAL A 84 -5.70 -10.84 -1.16
N VAL A 85 -4.64 -10.27 -1.72
CA VAL A 85 -3.35 -10.15 -1.03
C VAL A 85 -3.00 -8.68 -0.88
N ASP A 86 -2.68 -8.26 0.34
CA ASP A 86 -2.26 -6.90 0.69
C ASP A 86 -0.79 -6.95 1.13
N VAL A 87 0.11 -6.48 0.27
CA VAL A 87 1.57 -6.52 0.45
C VAL A 87 2.06 -5.16 0.89
N GLY A 88 2.63 -5.08 2.09
CA GLY A 88 2.91 -3.81 2.77
C GLY A 88 1.66 -3.27 3.46
N ALA A 89 0.96 -4.12 4.21
CA ALA A 89 -0.37 -3.81 4.75
C ALA A 89 -0.37 -2.64 5.76
N ASN A 90 0.79 -2.26 6.32
CA ASN A 90 0.94 -1.15 7.26
C ASN A 90 -0.08 -1.29 8.42
N ILE A 91 -0.78 -0.23 8.81
CA ILE A 91 -1.81 -0.30 9.88
C ILE A 91 -3.06 -1.12 9.52
N GLY A 92 -3.16 -1.68 8.30
CA GLY A 92 -4.23 -2.59 7.91
C GLY A 92 -5.45 -1.97 7.24
N LEU A 93 -5.37 -0.72 6.75
CA LEU A 93 -6.49 -0.05 6.10
C LEU A 93 -7.03 -0.82 4.89
N TYR A 94 -6.15 -1.16 3.93
CA TYR A 94 -6.53 -1.91 2.72
C TYR A 94 -6.93 -3.34 3.05
N THR A 95 -6.22 -4.00 3.97
CA THR A 95 -6.57 -5.30 4.53
C THR A 95 -8.00 -5.32 5.07
N ALA A 96 -8.39 -4.35 5.88
CA ALA A 96 -9.72 -4.30 6.49
C ALA A 96 -10.81 -3.98 5.45
N ILE A 97 -10.51 -3.10 4.47
CA ILE A 97 -11.40 -2.84 3.32
C ILE A 97 -11.62 -4.12 2.52
N ALA A 98 -10.56 -4.87 2.25
CA ALA A 98 -10.64 -6.16 1.59
C ALA A 98 -11.51 -7.14 2.37
N ALA A 99 -11.24 -7.30 3.67
CA ALA A 99 -11.93 -8.24 4.54
C ALA A 99 -13.44 -8.03 4.56
N GLY A 100 -13.89 -6.78 4.73
CA GLY A 100 -15.30 -6.42 4.72
C GLY A 100 -15.96 -6.59 3.34
N SER A 101 -15.24 -6.24 2.27
CA SER A 101 -15.80 -6.27 0.90
C SER A 101 -15.92 -7.67 0.32
N VAL A 102 -14.94 -8.55 0.57
CA VAL A 102 -15.00 -9.95 0.09
C VAL A 102 -15.86 -10.85 0.98
N GLY A 103 -16.14 -10.39 2.20
CA GLY A 103 -17.00 -11.09 3.15
C GLY A 103 -16.44 -12.43 3.63
N PRO A 104 -17.21 -13.17 4.45
CA PRO A 104 -16.72 -14.38 5.13
C PRO A 104 -16.41 -15.55 4.19
N ALA A 105 -16.90 -15.53 2.95
CA ALA A 105 -16.58 -16.52 1.94
C ALA A 105 -15.29 -16.20 1.16
N GLY A 106 -14.78 -14.97 1.26
CA GLY A 106 -13.51 -14.57 0.68
C GLY A 106 -12.34 -14.86 1.60
N ARG A 107 -11.13 -14.59 1.14
CA ARG A 107 -9.89 -14.74 1.91
C ARG A 107 -8.99 -13.53 1.69
N VAL A 108 -8.38 -13.01 2.74
CA VAL A 108 -7.42 -11.91 2.66
C VAL A 108 -6.10 -12.35 3.30
N ILE A 109 -4.99 -12.10 2.63
CA ILE A 109 -3.64 -12.36 3.16
C ILE A 109 -2.94 -11.01 3.26
N ALA A 110 -2.65 -10.58 4.49
CA ALA A 110 -1.96 -9.34 4.77
C ALA A 110 -0.50 -9.64 5.10
N VAL A 111 0.43 -9.14 4.29
CA VAL A 111 1.87 -9.32 4.48
C VAL A 111 2.47 -8.00 4.93
N GLU A 112 2.98 -7.96 6.16
CA GLU A 112 3.51 -6.76 6.80
C GLU A 112 4.76 -7.11 7.62
N PRO A 113 5.92 -6.49 7.37
CA PRO A 113 7.15 -6.89 8.06
C PRO A 113 7.28 -6.31 9.47
N GLU A 114 6.66 -5.16 9.79
CA GLU A 114 6.80 -4.55 11.11
C GLU A 114 5.78 -5.14 12.11
N GLY A 115 6.28 -5.86 13.12
CA GLY A 115 5.41 -6.49 14.12
C GLY A 115 4.50 -5.54 14.92
N ARG A 116 4.82 -4.23 15.01
CA ARG A 116 3.90 -3.22 15.58
C ARG A 116 2.67 -3.03 14.71
N ASN A 117 2.86 -2.93 13.39
CA ASN A 117 1.78 -2.84 12.42
C ASN A 117 0.94 -4.12 12.40
N CYS A 118 1.56 -5.30 12.43
CA CYS A 118 0.82 -6.56 12.55
C CYS A 118 -0.13 -6.58 13.76
N ARG A 119 0.29 -6.04 14.92
CA ARG A 119 -0.59 -5.93 16.09
C ARG A 119 -1.77 -4.99 15.86
N LEU A 120 -1.56 -3.85 15.19
CA LEU A 120 -2.65 -2.92 14.82
C LEU A 120 -3.63 -3.56 13.84
N ILE A 121 -3.14 -4.35 12.88
CA ILE A 121 -3.96 -5.13 11.96
C ILE A 121 -4.83 -6.09 12.78
N HIS A 122 -4.25 -6.93 13.65
CA HIS A 122 -5.01 -7.88 14.47
C HIS A 122 -6.09 -7.21 15.33
N GLN A 123 -5.79 -6.10 15.98
CA GLN A 123 -6.77 -5.36 16.78
C GLN A 123 -7.92 -4.80 15.90
N THR A 124 -7.60 -4.30 14.71
CA THR A 124 -8.60 -3.87 13.72
C THR A 124 -9.50 -5.03 13.30
N LEU A 125 -8.92 -6.21 13.01
CA LEU A 125 -9.69 -7.40 12.64
C LEU A 125 -10.63 -7.84 13.77
N GLU A 126 -10.18 -7.78 15.02
CA GLU A 126 -10.99 -8.10 16.21
C GLU A 126 -12.17 -7.15 16.38
N LEU A 127 -11.95 -5.83 16.27
CA LEU A 127 -13.00 -4.81 16.38
C LEU A 127 -14.12 -5.02 15.36
N ASN A 128 -13.75 -5.38 14.13
CA ASN A 128 -14.71 -5.61 13.04
C ASN A 128 -15.20 -7.06 12.95
N ARG A 129 -14.72 -7.95 13.82
CA ARG A 129 -15.02 -9.39 13.84
C ARG A 129 -14.69 -10.09 12.51
N PHE A 130 -13.68 -9.63 11.79
CA PHE A 130 -13.19 -10.29 10.59
C PHE A 130 -12.45 -11.58 10.95
N LYS A 131 -12.82 -12.67 10.28
CA LYS A 131 -12.25 -14.03 10.47
C LYS A 131 -11.65 -14.61 9.20
N ASN A 132 -11.76 -13.87 8.10
CA ASN A 132 -11.33 -14.23 6.76
C ASN A 132 -9.96 -13.64 6.40
N VAL A 133 -9.17 -13.22 7.40
CA VAL A 133 -7.86 -12.59 7.19
C VAL A 133 -6.76 -13.39 7.86
N GLU A 134 -5.69 -13.64 7.13
CA GLU A 134 -4.45 -14.21 7.60
C GLU A 134 -3.35 -13.14 7.56
N VAL A 135 -2.71 -12.88 8.69
CA VAL A 135 -1.64 -11.87 8.82
C VAL A 135 -0.29 -12.59 8.87
N VAL A 136 0.59 -12.28 7.94
CA VAL A 136 1.93 -12.85 7.81
C VAL A 136 2.94 -11.77 8.12
N GLN A 137 3.70 -11.93 9.21
CA GLN A 137 4.77 -11.00 9.57
C GLN A 137 6.03 -11.27 8.73
N ALA A 138 6.06 -10.75 7.50
CA ALA A 138 7.17 -10.92 6.57
C ALA A 138 7.27 -9.75 5.59
N ALA A 139 8.40 -9.61 4.90
CA ALA A 139 8.51 -8.76 3.73
C ALA A 139 8.46 -9.60 2.45
N VAL A 140 7.88 -9.05 1.38
CA VAL A 140 7.91 -9.69 0.06
C VAL A 140 9.14 -9.23 -0.72
N SER A 141 9.84 -10.18 -1.33
CA SER A 141 11.03 -9.93 -2.15
C SER A 141 11.15 -10.97 -3.27
N ASP A 142 12.28 -10.97 -3.99
CA ASP A 142 12.63 -11.93 -5.04
C ASP A 142 13.20 -13.25 -4.50
N ARG A 143 13.40 -13.35 -3.18
CA ARG A 143 13.93 -14.53 -2.47
C ARG A 143 13.23 -14.79 -1.15
N THR A 144 13.26 -16.05 -0.72
CA THR A 144 12.77 -16.50 0.60
C THR A 144 13.95 -16.72 1.55
N GLY A 145 13.81 -16.32 2.82
CA GLY A 145 14.83 -16.47 3.86
C GLY A 145 15.11 -15.18 4.63
N PRO A 146 16.18 -15.14 5.46
CA PRO A 146 16.41 -14.01 6.35
C PRO A 146 16.75 -12.72 5.57
N GLY A 147 16.22 -11.62 6.06
CA GLY A 147 16.41 -10.27 5.53
C GLY A 147 16.46 -9.21 6.63
N GLN A 148 16.48 -7.95 6.20
CA GLN A 148 16.57 -6.80 7.08
C GLN A 148 15.52 -5.76 6.67
N LEU A 149 14.87 -5.17 7.67
CA LEU A 149 13.97 -4.04 7.50
C LEU A 149 14.60 -2.79 8.13
N PHE A 150 14.69 -1.73 7.34
CA PHE A 150 15.21 -0.43 7.72
C PHE A 150 14.07 0.48 8.13
N LEU A 151 13.92 0.70 9.44
CA LEU A 151 12.83 1.46 10.04
C LEU A 151 13.03 2.97 9.91
N ASN A 152 11.95 3.69 9.62
CA ASN A 152 11.91 5.15 9.60
C ASN A 152 11.02 5.67 10.73
N GLU A 153 11.65 6.22 11.78
CA GLU A 153 10.94 6.73 12.95
C GLU A 153 10.14 8.02 12.67
N GLU A 154 10.59 8.84 11.71
CA GLU A 154 9.88 10.07 11.31
C GLU A 154 8.65 9.77 10.44
N ASN A 155 8.73 8.74 9.60
CA ASN A 155 7.66 8.31 8.72
C ASN A 155 7.54 6.77 8.74
N LYS A 156 6.62 6.26 9.56
CA LYS A 156 6.45 4.81 9.75
C LYS A 156 5.96 4.08 8.50
N ALA A 157 5.31 4.79 7.57
CA ALA A 157 4.93 4.25 6.26
C ALA A 157 6.12 4.12 5.29
N ASP A 158 7.33 4.55 5.67
CA ASP A 158 8.53 4.53 4.82
C ASP A 158 9.58 3.52 5.33
N HIS A 159 9.12 2.36 5.82
CA HIS A 159 9.97 1.22 6.13
C HIS A 159 10.38 0.52 4.82
N ARG A 160 11.65 0.08 4.73
CA ARG A 160 12.20 -0.45 3.46
C ARG A 160 13.08 -1.67 3.69
N ILE A 161 13.22 -2.50 2.66
CA ILE A 161 14.07 -3.70 2.69
C ILE A 161 15.48 -3.49 2.09
N PHE A 162 15.81 -2.24 1.74
CA PHE A 162 17.12 -1.86 1.19
C PHE A 162 17.70 -0.67 1.96
N ASP A 163 19.03 -0.66 2.07
CA ASP A 163 19.77 0.40 2.76
C ASP A 163 20.01 1.61 1.83
N ARG A 164 19.97 2.81 2.40
CA ARG A 164 20.35 4.06 1.74
C ARG A 164 21.61 4.70 2.33
N GLY A 165 22.38 3.95 3.12
CA GLY A 165 23.47 4.49 3.92
C GLY A 165 22.96 5.43 5.02
N SER A 166 21.75 5.16 5.53
CA SER A 166 21.07 6.01 6.52
C SER A 166 21.19 5.44 7.92
N SER A 167 21.20 6.29 8.95
CA SER A 167 21.25 5.89 10.38
C SER A 167 19.92 5.29 10.89
N ARG A 168 19.19 4.56 10.06
CA ARG A 168 17.91 3.94 10.40
C ARG A 168 18.13 2.77 11.34
N ALA A 169 17.17 2.54 12.23
CA ALA A 169 17.16 1.30 13.02
C ALA A 169 16.92 0.12 12.07
N VAL A 170 17.65 -0.97 12.28
CA VAL A 170 17.56 -2.18 11.45
C VAL A 170 17.00 -3.30 12.32
N VAL A 171 15.95 -3.96 11.84
CA VAL A 171 15.38 -5.14 12.50
C VAL A 171 15.43 -6.34 11.56
N PRO A 172 15.73 -7.55 12.09
CA PRO A 172 15.66 -8.76 11.29
C PRO A 172 14.20 -9.07 10.95
N VAL A 173 13.98 -9.49 9.70
CA VAL A 173 12.66 -9.94 9.22
C VAL A 173 12.86 -11.11 8.26
N ASP A 174 11.82 -11.91 8.06
CA ASP A 174 11.81 -12.92 7.01
C ASP A 174 11.37 -12.31 5.69
N PHE A 175 12.12 -12.60 4.63
CA PHE A 175 11.71 -12.34 3.27
C PHE A 175 11.01 -13.57 2.71
N TYR A 176 10.00 -13.32 1.90
CA TYR A 176 9.32 -14.35 1.12
C TYR A 176 9.24 -13.94 -0.34
N ARG A 177 9.53 -14.89 -1.23
CA ARG A 177 8.89 -14.87 -2.54
C ARG A 177 7.42 -15.11 -2.33
N LEU A 178 6.59 -14.24 -2.92
CA LEU A 178 5.15 -14.40 -2.76
C LEU A 178 4.66 -15.75 -3.30
N ASP A 179 5.25 -16.26 -4.41
CA ASP A 179 4.92 -17.58 -4.94
C ASP A 179 5.15 -18.73 -3.93
N ASP A 180 6.17 -18.60 -3.07
CA ASP A 180 6.51 -19.59 -2.05
C ASP A 180 5.52 -19.49 -0.88
N LEU A 181 5.27 -18.27 -0.39
CA LEU A 181 4.29 -18.00 0.68
C LEU A 181 2.89 -18.53 0.30
N LEU A 182 2.45 -18.27 -0.92
CA LEU A 182 1.14 -18.72 -1.40
C LEU A 182 1.04 -20.24 -1.46
N ALA A 183 2.12 -20.93 -1.80
CA ALA A 183 2.17 -22.39 -1.78
C ALA A 183 2.06 -22.92 -0.35
N GLU A 184 2.76 -22.31 0.62
CA GLU A 184 2.67 -22.66 2.05
C GLU A 184 1.25 -22.46 2.59
N LEU A 185 0.58 -21.39 2.18
CA LEU A 185 -0.79 -21.06 2.59
C LEU A 185 -1.89 -21.81 1.81
N ALA A 186 -1.50 -22.71 0.90
CA ALA A 186 -2.38 -23.44 -0.01
C ALA A 186 -3.33 -22.51 -0.82
N VAL A 187 -2.80 -21.38 -1.29
CA VAL A 187 -3.53 -20.37 -2.08
C VAL A 187 -3.26 -20.60 -3.56
N ASN A 188 -4.22 -21.22 -4.23
CA ASN A 188 -4.06 -21.60 -5.65
C ASN A 188 -4.43 -20.47 -6.63
N ARG A 189 -5.15 -19.43 -6.17
CA ARG A 189 -5.62 -18.32 -7.00
C ARG A 189 -5.82 -17.06 -6.16
N MET A 190 -5.53 -15.91 -6.76
CA MET A 190 -5.83 -14.59 -6.20
C MET A 190 -6.58 -13.75 -7.23
N ASP A 191 -7.51 -12.92 -6.77
CA ASP A 191 -8.27 -12.04 -7.65
C ASP A 191 -7.66 -10.64 -7.70
N VAL A 192 -7.18 -10.14 -6.56
CA VAL A 192 -6.62 -8.79 -6.41
C VAL A 192 -5.38 -8.82 -5.54
N VAL A 193 -4.33 -8.09 -5.94
CA VAL A 193 -3.16 -7.80 -5.11
C VAL A 193 -3.03 -6.29 -4.94
N LYS A 194 -3.00 -5.79 -3.71
CA LYS A 194 -2.51 -4.45 -3.39
C LYS A 194 -1.05 -4.57 -2.99
N MET A 195 -0.20 -3.67 -3.51
CA MET A 195 1.21 -3.63 -3.17
C MET A 195 1.65 -2.18 -2.93
N ASP A 196 2.27 -1.94 -1.78
CA ASP A 196 2.87 -0.67 -1.39
C ASP A 196 4.05 -0.96 -0.48
N ILE A 197 5.24 -1.10 -1.05
CA ILE A 197 6.44 -1.55 -0.33
C ILE A 197 7.64 -0.64 -0.57
N GLN A 198 7.34 0.63 -0.88
CA GLN A 198 8.29 1.75 -0.85
C GLN A 198 9.56 1.48 -1.67
N GLY A 199 9.38 0.98 -2.90
CA GLY A 199 10.44 0.81 -3.90
C GLY A 199 10.87 -0.64 -4.13
N ALA A 200 10.41 -1.58 -3.30
CA ALA A 200 10.71 -3.00 -3.45
C ALA A 200 9.79 -3.73 -4.45
N GLU A 201 8.91 -3.02 -5.15
CA GLU A 201 7.91 -3.61 -6.04
C GLU A 201 8.55 -4.40 -7.18
N ALA A 202 9.71 -3.97 -7.67
CA ALA A 202 10.47 -4.70 -8.69
C ALA A 202 10.84 -6.12 -8.22
N LEU A 203 11.32 -6.23 -6.97
CA LEU A 203 11.71 -7.50 -6.36
C LEU A 203 10.48 -8.37 -6.08
N ALA A 204 9.42 -7.77 -5.54
CA ALA A 204 8.17 -8.49 -5.27
C ALA A 204 7.52 -9.03 -6.55
N LEU A 205 7.50 -8.26 -7.64
CA LEU A 205 7.01 -8.72 -8.95
C LEU A 205 7.83 -9.90 -9.49
N GLN A 206 9.15 -9.91 -9.27
CA GLN A 206 9.99 -11.07 -9.59
C GLN A 206 9.67 -12.28 -8.70
N GLY A 207 9.44 -12.06 -7.40
CA GLY A 207 9.08 -13.09 -6.42
C GLY A 207 7.69 -13.72 -6.62
N MET A 208 6.83 -13.10 -7.43
CA MET A 208 5.49 -13.60 -7.77
C MET A 208 5.31 -13.95 -9.25
N ARG A 209 6.41 -14.12 -9.99
CA ARG A 209 6.37 -14.29 -11.45
C ARG A 209 5.52 -15.49 -11.87
N ARG A 210 5.55 -16.62 -11.15
CA ARG A 210 4.73 -17.81 -11.47
C ARG A 210 3.25 -17.44 -11.39
N THR A 211 2.84 -16.85 -10.26
CA THR A 211 1.47 -16.35 -10.05
C THR A 211 1.03 -15.43 -11.19
N LEU A 212 1.87 -14.45 -11.56
CA LEU A 212 1.53 -13.50 -12.61
C LEU A 212 1.34 -14.19 -13.96
N THR A 213 2.13 -15.20 -14.29
CA THR A 213 2.02 -15.91 -15.58
C THR A 213 0.90 -16.94 -15.63
N GLU A 214 0.58 -17.60 -14.52
CA GLU A 214 -0.41 -18.68 -14.47
C GLU A 214 -1.83 -18.17 -14.19
N ASN A 215 -1.97 -17.04 -13.51
CA ASN A 215 -3.26 -16.44 -13.19
C ASN A 215 -3.60 -15.31 -14.17
N ALA A 216 -4.32 -15.65 -15.25
CA ALA A 216 -4.68 -14.69 -16.30
C ALA A 216 -5.57 -13.53 -15.80
N GLU A 217 -6.41 -13.78 -14.80
CA GLU A 217 -7.46 -12.86 -14.33
C GLU A 217 -7.05 -11.95 -13.16
N ILE A 218 -5.83 -12.13 -12.64
CA ILE A 218 -5.32 -11.34 -11.51
C ILE A 218 -5.27 -9.84 -11.87
N ARG A 219 -5.69 -9.01 -10.93
CA ARG A 219 -5.53 -7.55 -10.99
C ARG A 219 -4.58 -7.11 -9.90
N LEU A 220 -3.70 -6.16 -10.22
CA LEU A 220 -2.78 -5.60 -9.24
C LEU A 220 -3.00 -4.11 -9.13
N MET A 221 -3.03 -3.60 -7.91
CA MET A 221 -2.95 -2.18 -7.62
C MET A 221 -1.61 -1.96 -6.90
N ILE A 222 -0.70 -1.21 -7.51
CA ILE A 222 0.66 -1.06 -6.98
C ILE A 222 1.02 0.42 -6.81
N GLU A 223 1.79 0.75 -5.78
CA GLU A 223 2.56 2.00 -5.78
C GLU A 223 3.78 1.82 -6.69
N TYR A 224 3.89 2.64 -7.72
CA TYR A 224 5.07 2.71 -8.57
C TYR A 224 5.87 3.94 -8.21
N TRP A 225 7.06 3.71 -7.66
CA TRP A 225 7.95 4.77 -7.22
C TRP A 225 9.32 4.66 -7.92
N PRO A 226 9.52 5.35 -9.06
CA PRO A 226 10.73 5.21 -9.87
C PRO A 226 12.01 5.45 -9.08
N TRP A 227 12.02 6.50 -8.27
CA TRP A 227 13.19 6.82 -7.48
C TRP A 227 13.47 5.72 -6.43
N GLY A 228 12.45 5.18 -5.77
CA GLY A 228 12.60 4.08 -4.82
C GLY A 228 13.14 2.81 -5.46
N ILE A 229 12.59 2.44 -6.62
CA ILE A 229 13.05 1.30 -7.43
C ILE A 229 14.54 1.45 -7.80
N ALA A 230 14.95 2.65 -8.21
CA ALA A 230 16.36 2.93 -8.51
C ALA A 230 17.27 2.77 -7.29
N GLN A 231 16.82 3.22 -6.10
CA GLN A 231 17.56 3.07 -4.86
C GLN A 231 17.63 1.60 -4.39
N ALA A 232 16.63 0.79 -4.73
CA ALA A 232 16.65 -0.66 -4.50
C ALA A 232 17.55 -1.43 -5.50
N GLY A 233 18.21 -0.72 -6.43
CA GLY A 233 19.08 -1.32 -7.45
C GLY A 233 18.36 -1.77 -8.73
N GLY A 234 17.08 -1.47 -8.87
CA GLY A 234 16.28 -1.77 -10.07
C GLY A 234 16.31 -0.64 -11.11
N ASP A 235 15.89 -0.95 -12.34
CA ASP A 235 15.61 0.06 -13.37
C ASP A 235 14.09 0.27 -13.48
N PRO A 236 13.56 1.48 -13.18
CA PRO A 236 12.13 1.78 -13.26
C PRO A 236 11.52 1.47 -14.64
N ARG A 237 12.26 1.76 -15.73
CA ARG A 237 11.79 1.47 -17.09
C ARG A 237 11.65 -0.04 -17.32
N SER A 238 12.63 -0.81 -16.87
CA SER A 238 12.61 -2.27 -16.97
C SER A 238 11.45 -2.90 -16.19
N VAL A 239 11.01 -2.31 -15.07
CA VAL A 239 9.81 -2.77 -14.35
C VAL A 239 8.55 -2.61 -15.23
N LEU A 240 8.33 -1.43 -15.81
CA LEU A 240 7.18 -1.18 -16.69
C LEU A 240 7.17 -2.10 -17.91
N ARG A 241 8.34 -2.28 -18.55
CA ARG A 241 8.50 -3.21 -19.69
C ARG A 241 8.20 -4.64 -19.30
N SER A 242 8.65 -5.08 -18.13
CA SER A 242 8.40 -6.44 -17.63
C SER A 242 6.90 -6.68 -17.37
N ILE A 243 6.22 -5.70 -16.78
CA ILE A 243 4.75 -5.73 -16.58
C ILE A 243 4.04 -5.90 -17.92
N ARG A 244 4.40 -5.11 -18.93
CA ARG A 244 3.82 -5.19 -20.28
C ARG A 244 4.13 -6.51 -20.98
N ALA A 245 5.35 -7.01 -20.85
CA ALA A 245 5.76 -8.31 -21.42
C ALA A 245 4.95 -9.49 -20.83
N MET A 246 4.46 -9.36 -19.58
CA MET A 246 3.53 -10.31 -18.95
C MET A 246 2.06 -10.14 -19.39
N GLY A 247 1.80 -9.25 -20.36
CA GLY A 247 0.49 -9.01 -20.95
C GLY A 247 -0.40 -8.03 -20.18
N PHE A 248 0.11 -7.37 -19.14
CA PHE A 248 -0.65 -6.37 -18.40
C PHE A 248 -0.71 -5.05 -19.16
N ARG A 249 -1.88 -4.41 -19.10
CA ARG A 249 -2.05 -2.99 -19.38
C ARG A 249 -1.87 -2.22 -18.08
N ILE A 250 -1.25 -1.06 -18.17
CA ILE A 250 -1.01 -0.16 -17.05
C ILE A 250 -2.01 0.99 -17.13
N PHE A 251 -2.66 1.29 -16.02
CA PHE A 251 -3.53 2.44 -15.84
C PHE A 251 -3.03 3.28 -14.67
N GLU A 252 -2.77 4.57 -14.88
CA GLU A 252 -2.43 5.51 -13.79
C GLU A 252 -3.72 5.89 -13.04
N ILE A 253 -3.73 5.70 -11.73
CA ILE A 253 -4.77 6.17 -10.84
C ILE A 253 -4.45 7.62 -10.49
N ASP A 254 -5.31 8.52 -10.96
CA ASP A 254 -5.24 9.97 -10.78
C ASP A 254 -6.51 10.44 -10.06
N ASP A 255 -6.36 11.36 -9.10
CA ASP A 255 -7.47 11.96 -8.36
C ASP A 255 -8.51 12.63 -9.27
N HIS A 256 -8.13 13.02 -10.49
CA HIS A 256 -9.01 13.60 -11.51
C HIS A 256 -9.68 12.58 -12.44
N ALA A 257 -9.31 11.30 -12.35
CA ALA A 257 -9.80 10.25 -13.25
C ALA A 257 -10.46 9.12 -12.46
N ALA A 258 -11.80 9.11 -12.44
CA ALA A 258 -12.59 8.15 -11.65
C ALA A 258 -12.34 6.67 -11.97
N HIS A 259 -11.70 6.35 -13.10
CA HIS A 259 -11.50 4.99 -13.59
C HIS A 259 -10.02 4.65 -13.91
N GLY A 260 -9.08 5.52 -13.55
CA GLY A 260 -7.69 5.43 -14.01
C GLY A 260 -7.54 5.72 -15.51
N ARG A 261 -6.37 6.20 -15.93
CA ARG A 261 -6.09 6.52 -17.35
C ARG A 261 -5.14 5.48 -17.94
N PRO A 262 -5.48 4.85 -19.09
CA PRO A 262 -4.54 3.97 -19.77
C PRO A 262 -3.23 4.72 -20.00
N GLU A 263 -2.11 4.08 -19.64
CA GLU A 263 -0.79 4.68 -19.79
C GLU A 263 0.11 3.80 -20.66
N SER A 264 0.81 4.45 -21.59
CA SER A 264 1.69 3.80 -22.58
C SER A 264 3.07 4.44 -22.68
N ASP A 265 3.28 5.62 -22.10
CA ASP A 265 4.55 6.35 -22.13
C ASP A 265 5.41 5.99 -20.91
N ASP A 266 6.16 4.89 -21.07
CA ASP A 266 7.07 4.40 -20.02
C ASP A 266 8.17 5.41 -19.68
N ASP A 267 8.59 6.25 -20.65
CA ASP A 267 9.64 7.27 -20.44
C ASP A 267 9.13 8.41 -19.55
N ARG A 268 7.90 8.86 -19.76
CA ARG A 268 7.25 9.85 -18.88
C ARG A 268 7.12 9.32 -17.45
N MET A 269 6.69 8.08 -17.29
CA MET A 269 6.50 7.46 -15.97
C MET A 269 7.82 7.29 -15.24
N ALA A 270 8.83 6.71 -15.91
CA ALA A 270 10.16 6.51 -15.33
C ALA A 270 10.93 7.83 -15.12
N GLY A 271 10.60 8.88 -15.88
CA GLY A 271 11.21 10.21 -15.75
C GLY A 271 10.85 10.95 -14.47
N ARG A 272 9.90 10.46 -13.66
CA ARG A 272 9.56 11.01 -12.34
C ARG A 272 10.61 10.62 -11.29
N SER A 273 11.79 11.23 -11.39
CA SER A 273 12.97 10.86 -10.60
C SER A 273 13.09 11.56 -9.25
N LEU A 274 12.12 12.36 -8.83
CA LEU A 274 12.16 13.00 -7.52
C LEU A 274 11.68 12.03 -6.42
N GLU A 275 12.33 12.09 -5.25
CA GLU A 275 12.01 11.22 -4.09
C GLU A 275 10.52 11.23 -3.71
N ARG A 276 9.79 12.32 -3.94
CA ARG A 276 8.36 12.41 -3.56
C ARG A 276 7.37 12.06 -4.68
N GLN A 277 7.86 11.67 -5.86
CA GLN A 277 7.00 11.38 -7.00
C GLN A 277 6.77 9.88 -7.14
N HIS A 278 5.71 9.38 -6.51
CA HIS A 278 5.15 8.04 -6.75
C HIS A 278 3.84 8.15 -7.54
N MET A 279 3.36 7.01 -8.02
CA MET A 279 2.12 6.87 -8.79
C MET A 279 1.39 5.63 -8.32
N ASN A 280 0.07 5.71 -8.14
CA ASN A 280 -0.74 4.52 -7.95
C ASN A 280 -1.10 3.96 -9.34
N LEU A 281 -0.80 2.69 -9.58
CA LEU A 281 -1.08 2.02 -10.86
C LEU A 281 -2.07 0.88 -10.66
N LEU A 282 -3.02 0.75 -11.59
CA LEU A 282 -3.82 -0.46 -11.77
C LEU A 282 -3.27 -1.25 -12.95
N LEU A 283 -2.95 -2.52 -12.72
CA LEU A 283 -2.47 -3.49 -13.70
C LEU A 283 -3.55 -4.54 -13.96
N GLN A 284 -3.99 -4.66 -15.21
CA GLN A 284 -4.96 -5.66 -15.62
C GLN A 284 -4.81 -6.03 -17.10
N ARG A 285 -5.24 -7.22 -17.50
CA ARG A 285 -5.14 -7.68 -18.90
C ARG A 285 -6.34 -7.26 -19.76
N SER A 286 -7.54 -7.21 -19.16
CA SER A 286 -8.75 -6.72 -19.83
C SER A 286 -8.82 -5.19 -19.89
N ARG A 287 -9.61 -4.65 -20.83
CA ARG A 287 -9.95 -3.23 -20.93
C ARG A 287 -11.08 -2.81 -19.98
N ASP A 288 -11.85 -3.76 -19.46
CA ASP A 288 -13.03 -3.46 -18.65
C ASP A 288 -12.60 -3.10 -17.22
N ILE A 289 -12.59 -1.80 -16.92
CA ILE A 289 -12.60 -1.31 -15.54
C ILE A 289 -14.01 -1.59 -15.00
N PRO A 290 -14.18 -2.19 -13.80
CA PRO A 290 -15.50 -2.46 -13.24
C PRO A 290 -16.38 -1.20 -13.29
N ALA A 291 -17.49 -1.26 -14.03
CA ALA A 291 -18.46 -0.19 -14.09
C ALA A 291 -19.26 -0.15 -12.77
N GLY A 292 -19.24 0.98 -12.08
CA GLY A 292 -19.92 1.17 -10.80
C GLY A 292 -19.20 2.17 -9.91
N ALA A 293 -19.38 3.45 -10.21
CA ALA A 293 -19.09 4.59 -9.35
C ALA A 293 -20.42 5.19 -8.86
#